data_AF-A0A6J5ZNN0-F1
#
_entry.id   AF-A0A6J5ZNN0-F1
#
_cell.length_a   1.000
_cell.length_b   1.000
_cell.length_c   1.000
_cell.angle_alpha   90.00
_cell.angle_beta   90.00
_cell.angle_gamma   90.00
#
_symmetry.space_group_name_H-M   'P 1'
#
loop_
_entity.id
_entity.type
_entity.pdbx_description
1 polymer ?
#
loop_
_entity_poly.entity_id
_entity_poly.type
_entity_poly.pdbx_seq_one_letter_code
_entity_poly.pdbx_strand_id
1 'polypeptide(L)'
;MIAGGCCNSVIGSAELAPARDTEVMAKARPIPGLSAQMRYSDAATATIAVRSEELFDHAAGVLDVTNIEAVHAMRVATRRLRSVLEFYEPCLDRDQLKPILKQVCDLADVLGQRRDPDVEIQALQGFAAAATDGERPGIERFIARTSEQQQQANAELAEMLARIESDDLRGALAALIAPTAPPTPPLPSTAGQPNEPGATTPPELPEDQSTTAKSGWLRRR
;
A
#
# COMPACT_ATOMS: atom_id res chain seq x y z
N MET A 1 -61.30 -6.54 36.82
CA MET A 1 -60.77 -6.22 38.16
C MET A 1 -59.63 -7.19 38.44
N ILE A 2 -58.44 -6.61 38.65
CA ILE A 2 -57.29 -7.09 39.46
C ILE A 2 -56.66 -8.42 39.02
N ALA A 3 -55.51 -8.45 38.33
CA ALA A 3 -54.14 -8.01 38.69
C ALA A 3 -53.36 -9.05 39.53
N GLY A 4 -52.14 -9.32 39.06
CA GLY A 4 -51.08 -10.11 39.69
C GLY A 4 -50.07 -10.44 38.59
N GLY A 5 -49.00 -9.67 38.36
CA GLY A 5 -47.92 -9.37 39.31
C GLY A 5 -46.76 -10.33 39.00
N CYS A 6 -45.94 -10.05 37.98
CA CYS A 6 -44.63 -9.42 38.07
C CYS A 6 -43.56 -10.30 38.76
N CYS A 7 -42.65 -10.88 37.97
CA CYS A 7 -41.26 -11.11 38.38
C CYS A 7 -40.34 -11.11 37.15
N ASN A 8 -39.64 -9.99 37.06
CA ASN A 8 -38.50 -9.65 36.22
C ASN A 8 -37.39 -10.70 36.34
N SER A 9 -36.89 -11.24 35.22
CA SER A 9 -35.57 -11.89 35.19
C SER A 9 -34.78 -11.38 33.99
N VAL A 10 -33.71 -10.70 34.34
CA VAL A 10 -32.70 -10.07 33.51
C VAL A 10 -31.99 -11.16 32.72
N ILE A 11 -32.28 -11.29 31.43
CA ILE A 11 -31.37 -11.95 30.51
C ILE A 11 -30.46 -10.85 30.00
N GLY A 12 -29.25 -10.82 30.56
CA GLY A 12 -28.19 -9.94 30.14
C GLY A 12 -28.03 -10.05 28.63
N SER A 13 -28.21 -8.92 27.94
CA SER A 13 -27.68 -8.73 26.61
C SER A 13 -26.19 -9.01 26.67
N ALA A 14 -25.79 -10.21 26.24
CA ALA A 14 -24.42 -10.45 25.84
C ALA A 14 -24.20 -9.59 24.60
N GLU A 15 -23.79 -8.35 24.84
CA GLU A 15 -23.24 -7.43 23.86
C GLU A 15 -22.15 -8.21 23.10
N LEU A 16 -22.49 -8.66 21.90
CA LEU A 16 -21.54 -9.28 20.99
C LEU A 16 -20.59 -8.15 20.57
N ALA A 17 -19.50 -8.01 21.32
CA ALA A 17 -18.44 -7.08 20.99
C ALA A 17 -18.02 -7.33 19.54
N PRO A 18 -17.92 -6.30 18.68
CA PRO A 18 -17.40 -6.50 17.33
C PRO A 18 -15.99 -7.06 17.46
N ALA A 19 -15.72 -8.14 16.73
CA ALA A 19 -14.37 -8.64 16.53
C ALA A 19 -13.52 -7.42 16.13
N ARG A 20 -12.65 -6.99 17.04
CA ARG A 20 -11.67 -5.98 16.73
C ARG A 20 -10.65 -6.68 15.86
N ASP A 21 -10.90 -6.64 14.55
CA ASP A 21 -9.89 -6.87 13.53
C ASP A 21 -8.74 -5.93 13.89
N THR A 22 -7.78 -6.49 14.61
CA THR A 22 -6.50 -5.85 14.79
C THR A 22 -5.81 -6.17 13.48
N GLU A 23 -6.21 -5.48 12.42
CA GLU A 23 -5.51 -5.43 11.14
C GLU A 23 -4.08 -5.08 11.49
N VAL A 24 -3.22 -6.09 11.58
CA VAL A 24 -1.79 -5.90 11.61
C VAL A 24 -1.44 -5.50 10.19
N MET A 25 -1.77 -4.26 9.82
CA MET A 25 -1.26 -3.65 8.60
C MET A 25 0.25 -3.92 8.60
N ALA A 26 0.78 -4.49 7.52
CA ALA A 26 2.21 -4.64 7.34
C ALA A 26 2.85 -3.27 7.59
N LYS A 27 3.42 -3.07 8.78
CA LYS A 27 3.97 -1.76 9.16
C LYS A 27 5.13 -1.50 8.25
N ALA A 28 5.13 -0.32 7.62
CA ALA A 28 6.23 0.07 6.74
C ALA A 28 7.52 0.00 7.56
N ARG A 29 8.52 -0.73 7.05
CA ARG A 29 9.86 -0.73 7.63
C ARG A 29 10.38 0.71 7.68
N PRO A 30 11.03 1.12 8.77
CA PRO A 30 11.72 2.40 8.81
C PRO A 30 12.78 2.42 7.70
N ILE A 31 12.99 3.58 7.08
CA ILE A 31 14.09 3.76 6.12
C ILE A 31 15.34 4.14 6.92
N PRO A 32 16.36 3.28 7.03
CA PRO A 32 17.54 3.58 7.83
C PRO A 32 18.30 4.78 7.25
N GLY A 33 18.79 5.66 8.13
CA GLY A 33 19.65 6.77 7.74
C GLY A 33 18.96 7.95 7.05
N LEU A 34 17.62 7.93 6.90
CA LEU A 34 16.88 9.04 6.30
C LEU A 34 16.98 10.30 7.17
N SER A 35 17.51 11.39 6.61
CA SER A 35 17.62 12.68 7.29
C SER A 35 17.28 13.84 6.36
N ALA A 36 16.91 14.99 6.95
CA ALA A 36 16.58 16.20 6.19
C ALA A 36 17.80 16.81 5.47
N GLN A 37 19.02 16.35 5.79
CA GLN A 37 20.26 16.82 5.19
C GLN A 37 20.70 15.99 3.98
N MET A 38 20.03 14.86 3.71
CA MET A 38 20.32 14.03 2.54
C MET A 38 19.96 14.74 1.24
N ARG A 39 20.71 14.45 0.18
CA ARG A 39 20.28 14.83 -1.16
C ARG A 39 19.03 14.04 -1.52
N TYR A 40 18.15 14.65 -2.30
CA TYR A 40 16.91 14.04 -2.73
C TYR A 40 17.12 12.68 -3.43
N SER A 41 18.16 12.56 -4.27
CA SER A 41 18.55 11.29 -4.92
C SER A 41 18.97 10.21 -3.94
N ASP A 42 19.68 10.57 -2.87
CA ASP A 42 20.20 9.61 -1.90
C ASP A 42 19.05 9.07 -1.04
N ALA A 43 18.09 9.95 -0.70
CA ALA A 43 16.84 9.57 -0.07
C ALA A 43 15.99 8.67 -0.98
N ALA A 44 15.98 8.93 -2.29
CA ALA A 44 15.31 8.08 -3.28
C ALA A 44 15.91 6.66 -3.28
N THR A 45 17.23 6.54 -3.43
CA THR A 45 17.95 5.26 -3.40
C THR A 45 17.66 4.48 -2.14
N ALA A 46 17.80 5.12 -0.96
CA ALA A 46 17.54 4.45 0.33
C ALA A 46 16.09 3.97 0.46
N THR A 47 15.13 4.81 0.04
CA THR A 47 13.70 4.48 0.16
C THR A 47 13.30 3.37 -0.81
N ILE A 48 13.69 3.47 -2.08
CA ILE A 48 13.37 2.48 -3.11
C ILE A 48 13.99 1.13 -2.77
N ALA A 49 15.22 1.09 -2.26
CA ALA A 49 15.87 -0.16 -1.83
C ALA A 49 15.00 -0.91 -0.79
N VAL A 50 14.64 -0.24 0.31
CA VAL A 50 13.85 -0.86 1.38
C VAL A 50 12.46 -1.27 0.91
N ARG A 51 11.77 -0.42 0.12
CA ARG A 51 10.42 -0.75 -0.38
C ARG A 51 10.44 -1.90 -1.38
N SER A 52 11.50 -2.00 -2.19
CA SER A 52 11.69 -3.11 -3.12
C SER A 52 11.90 -4.41 -2.36
N GLU A 53 12.76 -4.41 -1.34
CA GLU A 53 12.93 -5.58 -0.46
C GLU A 53 11.63 -5.98 0.22
N GLU A 54 10.82 -5.02 0.69
CA GLU A 54 9.54 -5.35 1.36
C GLU A 54 8.59 -6.07 0.44
N LEU A 55 8.52 -5.64 -0.82
CA LEU A 55 7.70 -6.30 -1.83
C LEU A 55 8.08 -7.78 -1.96
N PHE A 56 9.38 -8.07 -2.13
CA PHE A 56 9.85 -9.44 -2.35
C PHE A 56 9.79 -10.31 -1.09
N ASP A 57 9.98 -9.72 0.10
CA ASP A 57 9.82 -10.42 1.38
C ASP A 57 8.37 -10.93 1.58
N HIS A 58 7.38 -10.24 1.00
CA HIS A 58 5.97 -10.61 1.05
C HIS A 58 5.49 -11.52 -0.09
N ALA A 59 6.37 -11.94 -1.01
CA ALA A 59 6.00 -12.85 -2.09
C ALA A 59 5.75 -14.29 -1.60
N ALA A 60 6.39 -14.68 -0.50
CA ALA A 60 6.25 -16.03 0.05
C ALA A 60 4.81 -16.29 0.53
N GLY A 61 4.22 -17.38 0.04
CA GLY A 61 2.87 -17.79 0.44
C GLY A 61 1.73 -16.93 -0.15
N VAL A 62 2.02 -15.96 -1.03
CA VAL A 62 0.99 -15.06 -1.59
C VAL A 62 -0.07 -15.81 -2.42
N LEU A 63 0.29 -16.97 -2.98
CA LEU A 63 -0.60 -17.83 -3.76
C LEU A 63 -1.46 -18.77 -2.91
N ASP A 64 -1.25 -18.81 -1.59
CA ASP A 64 -2.12 -19.56 -0.69
C ASP A 64 -3.44 -18.78 -0.48
N VAL A 65 -4.50 -19.27 -1.13
CA VAL A 65 -5.86 -18.69 -1.06
C VAL A 65 -6.46 -18.71 0.34
N THR A 66 -5.95 -19.56 1.24
CA THR A 66 -6.39 -19.61 2.64
C THR A 66 -5.68 -18.55 3.50
N ASN A 67 -4.51 -18.08 3.05
CA ASN A 67 -3.75 -17.02 3.71
C ASN A 67 -4.04 -15.65 3.10
N ILE A 68 -5.19 -15.11 3.49
CA ILE A 68 -5.69 -13.78 3.15
C ILE A 68 -4.69 -12.66 3.51
N GLU A 69 -3.91 -12.80 4.59
CA GLU A 69 -2.97 -11.76 5.02
C GLU A 69 -1.73 -11.66 4.13
N ALA A 70 -1.27 -12.76 3.52
CA ALA A 70 -0.11 -12.76 2.63
C ALA A 70 -0.34 -11.87 1.39
N VAL A 71 -1.47 -12.05 0.69
CA VAL A 71 -1.82 -11.21 -0.48
C VAL A 71 -2.04 -9.76 -0.07
N HIS A 72 -2.63 -9.51 1.11
CA HIS A 72 -2.87 -8.16 1.60
C HIS A 72 -1.54 -7.43 1.87
N ALA A 73 -0.60 -8.09 2.55
CA ALA A 73 0.72 -7.53 2.83
C ALA A 73 1.49 -7.20 1.54
N MET A 74 1.53 -8.13 0.57
CA MET A 74 2.18 -7.88 -0.72
C MET A 74 1.51 -6.76 -1.51
N ARG A 75 0.17 -6.67 -1.50
CA ARG A 75 -0.58 -5.56 -2.11
C ARG A 75 -0.22 -4.23 -1.50
N VAL A 76 -0.14 -4.13 -0.17
CA VAL A 76 0.26 -2.91 0.53
C VAL A 76 1.70 -2.52 0.18
N ALA A 77 2.64 -3.47 0.17
CA ALA A 77 4.03 -3.22 -0.20
C ALA A 77 4.16 -2.74 -1.65
N THR A 78 3.46 -3.38 -2.59
CA THR A 78 3.45 -2.99 -4.01
C THR A 78 2.93 -1.57 -4.20
N ARG A 79 1.82 -1.22 -3.54
CA ARG A 79 1.28 0.14 -3.61
C ARG A 79 2.24 1.19 -3.07
N ARG A 80 2.94 0.88 -1.96
CA ARG A 80 3.96 1.78 -1.39
C ARG A 80 5.14 1.96 -2.34
N LEU A 81 5.64 0.88 -2.93
CA LEU A 81 6.71 0.95 -3.92
C LEU A 81 6.30 1.82 -5.11
N ARG A 82 5.09 1.60 -5.65
CA ARG A 82 4.54 2.43 -6.74
C ARG A 82 4.55 3.92 -6.40
N SER A 83 4.00 4.28 -5.24
CA SER A 83 3.95 5.69 -4.81
C SER A 83 5.34 6.29 -4.62
N VAL A 84 6.32 5.51 -4.13
CA VAL A 84 7.70 5.96 -3.98
C VAL A 84 8.36 6.18 -5.35
N LEU A 85 8.18 5.25 -6.29
CA LEU A 85 8.70 5.38 -7.66
C LEU A 85 8.10 6.60 -8.39
N GLU A 86 6.80 6.82 -8.26
CA GLU A 86 6.12 8.02 -8.79
C GLU A 86 6.62 9.30 -8.11
N PHE A 87 6.81 9.27 -6.79
CA PHE A 87 7.27 10.44 -6.03
C PHE A 87 8.68 10.85 -6.42
N TYR A 88 9.61 9.89 -6.53
CA TYR A 88 11.02 10.13 -6.85
C TYR A 88 11.33 10.21 -8.35
N GLU A 89 10.32 10.07 -9.22
CA GLU A 89 10.46 10.17 -10.68
C GLU A 89 11.41 11.30 -11.15
N PRO A 90 11.38 12.53 -10.58
CA PRO A 90 12.23 13.63 -11.08
C PRO A 90 13.74 13.41 -10.95
N CYS A 91 14.19 12.47 -10.11
CA CYS A 91 15.62 12.19 -9.90
C CYS A 91 16.07 10.82 -10.43
N LEU A 92 15.17 10.09 -11.08
CA LEU A 92 15.42 8.76 -11.63
C LEU A 92 15.58 8.83 -13.15
N ASP A 93 16.35 7.90 -13.71
CA ASP A 93 16.43 7.73 -15.16
C ASP A 93 15.07 7.30 -15.70
N ARG A 94 14.48 8.14 -16.55
CA ARG A 94 13.11 7.94 -17.05
C ARG A 94 12.97 6.72 -17.96
N ASP A 95 14.01 6.41 -18.73
CA ASP A 95 13.98 5.31 -19.69
C ASP A 95 14.07 3.96 -18.95
N GLN A 96 14.79 3.91 -17.83
CA GLN A 96 14.80 2.78 -16.91
C GLN A 96 13.53 2.68 -16.05
N LEU A 97 13.05 3.81 -15.53
CA LEU A 97 11.90 3.85 -14.61
C LEU A 97 10.60 3.41 -15.29
N LYS A 98 10.35 3.84 -16.53
CA LYS A 98 9.07 3.60 -17.22
C LYS A 98 8.68 2.11 -17.31
N PRO A 99 9.53 1.17 -17.77
CA PRO A 99 9.18 -0.25 -17.79
C PRO A 99 9.01 -0.83 -16.38
N ILE A 100 9.84 -0.43 -15.42
CA ILE A 100 9.74 -0.85 -14.01
C ILE A 100 8.40 -0.45 -13.40
N LEU A 101 8.04 0.84 -13.53
CA LEU A 101 6.80 1.37 -12.99
C LEU A 101 5.59 0.68 -13.63
N LYS A 102 5.66 0.37 -14.93
CA LYS A 102 4.60 -0.40 -15.60
C LYS A 102 4.42 -1.78 -14.95
N GLN A 103 5.49 -2.55 -14.75
CA GLN A 103 5.38 -3.88 -14.12
C GLN A 103 4.85 -3.79 -12.68
N VAL A 104 5.26 -2.79 -11.91
CA VAL A 104 4.75 -2.56 -10.55
C VAL A 104 3.27 -2.19 -10.56
N CYS A 105 2.80 -1.40 -11.54
CA CYS A 105 1.38 -1.12 -11.73
C CYS A 105 0.59 -2.39 -12.08
N ASP A 106 1.06 -3.15 -13.07
CA ASP A 106 0.40 -4.39 -13.50
C ASP A 106 0.29 -5.38 -12.33
N LEU A 107 1.35 -5.51 -11.51
CA LEU A 107 1.33 -6.31 -10.28
C LEU A 107 0.30 -5.81 -9.26
N ALA A 108 0.24 -4.49 -9.04
CA ALA A 108 -0.70 -3.90 -8.09
C ALA A 108 -2.16 -4.16 -8.50
N ASP A 109 -2.44 -4.15 -9.80
CA ASP A 109 -3.77 -4.40 -10.34
C ASP A 109 -4.17 -5.88 -10.18
N VAL A 110 -3.26 -6.82 -10.48
CA VAL A 110 -3.51 -8.27 -10.33
C VAL A 110 -3.64 -8.67 -8.86
N LEU A 111 -2.79 -8.15 -7.97
CA LEU A 111 -2.96 -8.31 -6.52
C LEU A 111 -4.30 -7.72 -6.03
N GLY A 112 -4.77 -6.68 -6.72
CA GLY A 112 -6.09 -6.11 -6.50
C GLY A 112 -7.20 -7.11 -6.78
N GLN A 113 -7.20 -7.63 -8.00
CA GLN A 113 -8.17 -8.60 -8.49
C GLN A 113 -8.19 -9.89 -7.68
N ARG A 114 -7.04 -10.35 -7.17
CA ARG A 114 -6.99 -11.50 -6.25
C ARG A 114 -7.63 -11.16 -4.89
N ARG A 115 -7.35 -9.98 -4.35
CA ARG A 115 -7.80 -9.59 -3.00
C ARG A 115 -9.31 -9.33 -2.93
N ASP A 116 -9.89 -8.78 -3.99
CA ASP A 116 -11.28 -8.32 -3.94
C ASP A 116 -12.28 -9.48 -3.62
N PRO A 117 -12.17 -10.68 -4.23
CA PRO A 117 -12.92 -11.87 -3.83
C PRO A 117 -12.73 -12.30 -2.37
N ASP A 118 -11.54 -12.15 -1.77
CA ASP A 118 -11.32 -12.50 -0.37
C ASP A 118 -12.23 -11.70 0.56
N VAL A 119 -12.29 -10.38 0.32
CA VAL A 119 -13.08 -9.44 1.12
C VAL A 119 -14.58 -9.72 0.93
N GLU A 120 -15.00 -10.01 -0.30
CA GLU A 120 -16.38 -10.37 -0.60
C GLU A 120 -16.79 -11.69 0.07
N ILE A 121 -15.97 -12.73 0.00
CA ILE A 121 -16.21 -14.01 0.69
C ILE A 121 -16.34 -13.80 2.19
N GLN A 122 -15.44 -13.02 2.80
CA GLN A 122 -15.49 -12.72 4.24
C GLN A 122 -16.80 -12.02 4.62
N ALA A 123 -17.25 -11.05 3.83
CA ALA A 123 -18.52 -10.36 4.05
C ALA A 123 -19.73 -11.31 3.90
N LEU A 124 -19.74 -12.14 2.85
CA LEU A 124 -20.80 -13.12 2.59
C LEU A 124 -20.88 -14.18 3.70
N GLN A 125 -19.74 -14.62 4.25
CA GLN A 125 -19.70 -15.52 5.40
C GLN A 125 -20.33 -14.86 6.65
N GLY A 126 -20.06 -13.58 6.86
CA GLY A 126 -20.72 -12.79 7.90
C GLY A 126 -22.24 -12.74 7.74
N PHE A 127 -22.73 -12.56 6.50
CA PHE A 127 -24.17 -12.61 6.22
C PHE A 127 -24.76 -14.02 6.41
N ALA A 128 -24.06 -15.07 5.97
CA ALA A 128 -24.49 -16.46 6.15
C ALA A 128 -24.69 -16.83 7.62
N ALA A 129 -23.84 -16.30 8.52
CA ALA A 129 -23.94 -16.52 9.95
C ALA A 129 -25.19 -15.88 10.59
N ALA A 130 -25.71 -14.79 10.01
CA ALA A 130 -26.91 -14.09 10.48
C ALA A 130 -28.19 -14.46 9.69
N ALA A 131 -28.06 -15.29 8.64
CA ALA A 131 -29.13 -15.59 7.70
C ALA A 131 -30.12 -16.65 8.23
N THR A 132 -31.38 -16.53 7.80
CA THR A 132 -32.39 -17.57 8.00
C THR A 132 -32.09 -18.81 7.15
N ASP A 133 -32.68 -19.97 7.51
CA ASP A 133 -32.47 -21.22 6.78
C ASP A 133 -32.93 -21.14 5.30
N GLY A 134 -33.88 -20.27 4.98
CA GLY A 134 -34.34 -20.04 3.61
C GLY A 134 -33.37 -19.20 2.76
N GLU A 135 -32.60 -18.30 3.38
CA GLU A 135 -31.66 -17.40 2.70
C GLU A 135 -30.29 -18.05 2.49
N ARG A 136 -29.89 -18.94 3.41
CA ARG A 136 -28.56 -19.57 3.45
C ARG A 136 -28.13 -20.23 2.12
N PRO A 137 -28.96 -21.03 1.43
CA PRO A 137 -28.56 -21.66 0.18
C PRO A 137 -28.22 -20.65 -0.93
N GLY A 138 -28.88 -19.49 -0.92
CA GLY A 138 -28.60 -18.41 -1.86
C GLY A 138 -27.23 -17.78 -1.60
N ILE A 139 -26.92 -17.50 -0.33
CA ILE A 139 -25.63 -16.92 0.08
C ILE A 139 -24.48 -17.89 -0.19
N GLU A 140 -24.67 -19.18 0.13
CA GLU A 140 -23.67 -20.23 -0.16
C GLU A 140 -23.38 -20.34 -1.66
N ARG A 141 -24.38 -20.16 -2.53
CA ARG A 141 -24.19 -20.12 -3.97
C ARG A 141 -23.34 -18.92 -4.41
N PHE A 142 -23.51 -17.75 -3.79
CA PHE A 142 -22.64 -16.61 -4.05
C PHE A 142 -21.20 -16.88 -3.60
N ILE A 143 -21.01 -17.41 -2.38
CA ILE A 143 -19.68 -17.78 -1.86
C ILE A 143 -18.96 -18.74 -2.81
N ALA A 144 -19.66 -19.77 -3.30
CA ALA A 144 -19.07 -20.74 -4.23
C ALA A 144 -18.59 -20.06 -5.53
N ARG A 145 -19.42 -19.20 -6.14
CA ARG A 145 -19.04 -18.44 -7.34
C ARG A 145 -17.87 -17.49 -7.09
N THR A 146 -17.88 -16.77 -5.97
CA THR A 146 -16.79 -15.85 -5.62
C THR A 146 -15.49 -16.61 -5.34
N SER A 147 -15.57 -17.83 -4.81
CA SER A 147 -14.40 -18.71 -4.62
C SER A 147 -13.80 -19.17 -5.94
N GLU A 148 -14.62 -19.43 -6.97
CA GLU A 148 -14.12 -19.72 -8.33
C GLU A 148 -13.39 -18.50 -8.91
N GLN A 149 -13.92 -17.28 -8.71
CA GLN A 149 -13.27 -16.03 -9.13
C GLN A 149 -11.94 -15.81 -8.40
N GLN A 150 -11.88 -16.08 -7.09
CA GLN A 150 -10.66 -16.01 -6.30
C GLN A 150 -9.59 -16.94 -6.87
N GLN A 151 -9.93 -18.18 -7.23
CA GLN A 151 -9.00 -19.13 -7.82
C GLN A 151 -8.49 -18.68 -9.19
N GLN A 152 -9.38 -18.16 -10.04
CA GLN A 152 -8.99 -17.62 -11.35
C GLN A 152 -8.02 -16.44 -11.21
N ALA A 153 -8.34 -15.47 -10.35
CA ALA A 153 -7.46 -14.33 -10.08
C ALA A 153 -6.13 -14.76 -9.43
N ASN A 154 -6.13 -15.84 -8.65
CA ASN A 154 -4.89 -16.39 -8.07
C ASN A 154 -4.00 -17.06 -9.14
N ALA A 155 -4.59 -17.66 -10.18
CA ALA A 155 -3.84 -18.17 -11.33
C ALA A 155 -3.20 -17.02 -12.14
N GLU A 156 -3.94 -15.94 -12.36
CA GLU A 156 -3.42 -14.73 -13.02
C GLU A 156 -2.30 -14.08 -12.20
N LEU A 157 -2.41 -14.06 -10.87
CA LEU A 157 -1.33 -13.65 -9.98
C LEU A 157 -0.09 -14.53 -10.12
N ALA A 158 -0.26 -15.85 -10.21
CA ALA A 158 0.87 -16.76 -10.41
C ALA A 158 1.60 -16.48 -11.74
N GLU A 159 0.88 -16.24 -12.83
CA GLU A 159 1.46 -15.86 -14.13
C GLU A 159 2.20 -14.52 -14.04
N MET A 160 1.62 -13.53 -13.37
CA MET A 160 2.25 -12.22 -13.17
C MET A 160 3.55 -12.33 -12.36
N LEU A 161 3.57 -13.16 -11.31
CA LEU A 161 4.78 -13.39 -10.50
C LEU A 161 5.87 -14.10 -11.30
N ALA A 162 5.52 -15.11 -12.09
CA ALA A 162 6.46 -15.79 -12.98
C ALA A 162 7.04 -14.83 -14.02
N ARG A 163 6.24 -13.91 -14.55
CA ARG A 163 6.71 -12.86 -15.46
C ARG A 163 7.67 -11.90 -14.77
N ILE A 164 7.36 -11.45 -13.55
CA ILE A 164 8.24 -10.57 -12.75
C ILE A 164 9.61 -11.22 -12.51
N GLU A 165 9.61 -12.52 -12.21
CA GLU A 165 10.83 -13.30 -12.04
C GLU A 165 11.62 -13.38 -13.35
N SER A 166 10.95 -13.70 -14.47
CA SER A 166 11.58 -13.76 -15.79
C SER A 166 12.13 -12.41 -16.28
N ASP A 167 11.44 -11.31 -15.96
CA ASP A 167 11.83 -9.96 -16.36
C ASP A 167 12.93 -9.37 -15.41
N ASP A 168 13.31 -10.11 -14.35
CA ASP A 168 14.23 -9.68 -13.29
C ASP A 168 13.93 -8.28 -12.75
N LEU A 169 12.67 -8.05 -12.36
CA LEU A 169 12.24 -6.76 -11.78
C LEU A 169 13.12 -6.37 -10.57
N ARG A 170 13.59 -7.36 -9.79
CA ARG A 170 14.47 -7.12 -8.65
C ARG A 170 15.81 -6.54 -9.09
N GLY A 171 16.45 -7.12 -10.10
CA GLY A 171 17.66 -6.59 -10.71
C GLY A 171 17.45 -5.22 -11.35
N ALA A 172 16.32 -5.02 -12.04
CA ALA A 172 15.98 -3.73 -12.65
C ALA A 172 15.81 -2.62 -11.59
N LEU A 173 15.14 -2.89 -10.47
CA LEU A 173 15.02 -1.96 -9.34
C LEU A 173 16.38 -1.66 -8.70
N ALA A 174 17.26 -2.65 -8.58
CA ALA A 174 18.62 -2.45 -8.06
C ALA A 174 19.48 -1.61 -9.01
N ALA A 175 19.38 -1.83 -10.32
CA ALA A 175 20.08 -1.06 -11.34
C ALA A 175 19.61 0.40 -11.38
N LEU A 176 18.30 0.64 -11.25
CA LEU A 176 17.69 1.97 -11.24
C LEU A 176 18.29 2.88 -10.14
N ILE A 177 18.67 2.30 -9.01
CA ILE A 177 19.19 3.03 -7.84
C ILE A 177 20.71 2.94 -7.68
N ALA A 178 21.40 2.23 -8.59
CA ALA A 178 22.84 2.09 -8.54
C ALA A 178 23.51 3.46 -8.79
N PRO A 179 24.58 3.79 -8.03
CA PRO A 179 25.28 5.06 -8.23
C PRO A 179 25.91 5.10 -9.63
N THR A 180 25.43 5.99 -10.49
CA THR A 180 25.95 6.19 -11.84
C THR A 180 27.20 7.08 -11.88
N ALA A 181 27.62 7.64 -10.75
CA ALA A 181 28.82 8.47 -10.59
C ALA A 181 29.41 8.30 -9.16
N PRO A 182 30.72 8.51 -8.95
CA PRO A 182 31.33 8.41 -7.62
C PRO A 182 30.66 9.37 -6.63
N PRO A 183 30.61 9.02 -5.32
CA PRO A 183 29.92 9.81 -4.33
C PRO A 183 30.51 11.23 -4.27
N THR A 184 29.74 12.21 -4.74
CA THR A 184 30.06 13.62 -4.54
C THR A 184 29.99 13.90 -3.04
N PRO A 185 31.00 14.55 -2.44
CA PRO A 185 31.03 14.79 -1.01
C PRO A 185 29.75 15.48 -0.53
N PRO A 186 29.31 15.21 0.71
CA PRO A 186 28.10 15.79 1.27
C PRO A 186 28.15 17.31 1.16
N LEU A 187 26.98 17.92 0.90
CA LEU A 187 26.83 19.37 0.89
C LEU A 187 27.48 19.93 2.16
N PRO A 188 28.30 20.99 2.07
CA PRO A 188 28.93 21.57 3.25
C PRO A 188 27.83 21.91 4.26
N SER A 189 27.93 21.28 5.43
CA SER A 189 27.08 21.61 6.57
C SER A 189 27.35 23.06 6.92
N THR A 190 26.42 23.96 6.59
CA THR A 190 26.43 25.33 7.12
C THR A 190 26.05 25.29 8.60
N ALA A 191 26.97 24.80 9.42
CA ALA A 191 26.92 24.90 10.86
C ALA A 191 28.02 25.88 11.30
N GLY A 192 27.62 27.11 11.63
CA GLY A 192 28.43 28.03 12.43
C GLY A 192 28.85 29.33 11.76
N GLN A 193 27.96 30.33 11.74
CA GLN A 193 28.34 31.68 12.13
C GLN A 193 27.28 32.21 13.11
N PRO A 194 27.64 32.52 14.37
CA PRO A 194 26.81 33.37 15.20
C PRO A 194 27.07 34.82 14.76
N ASN A 195 26.07 35.49 14.18
CA ASN A 195 26.08 36.95 14.04
C ASN A 195 24.91 37.54 14.84
N GLU A 196 25.31 38.34 15.83
CA GLU A 196 24.53 39.20 16.72
C GLU A 196 23.72 40.28 15.95
N PRO A 197 22.75 40.95 16.60
CA PRO A 197 21.54 41.48 15.95
C PRO A 197 21.73 42.88 15.36
N GLY A 198 21.43 43.02 14.06
CA GLY A 198 21.33 44.30 13.36
C GLY A 198 19.94 44.47 12.76
N ALA A 199 19.19 45.45 13.26
CA ALA A 199 17.87 45.80 12.76
C ALA A 199 17.88 46.10 11.25
N THR A 200 16.95 45.51 10.50
CA THR A 200 16.52 46.07 9.21
C THR A 200 15.10 45.60 8.90
N THR A 201 14.27 46.60 8.65
CA THR A 201 12.85 46.59 8.30
C THR A 201 12.49 45.56 7.22
N PRO A 202 11.32 44.90 7.28
CA PRO A 202 10.87 44.01 6.21
C PRO A 202 10.52 44.81 4.93
N PRO A 203 10.96 44.40 3.73
CA PRO A 203 10.32 44.85 2.51
C PRO A 203 9.03 44.04 2.25
N GLU A 204 7.97 44.76 1.88
CA GLU A 204 6.66 44.24 1.46
C GLU A 204 6.79 43.21 0.33
N LEU A 205 6.03 42.12 0.44
CA LEU A 205 5.80 41.17 -0.64
C LEU A 205 4.71 41.74 -1.57
N PRO A 206 4.93 41.83 -2.90
CA PRO A 206 3.83 41.99 -3.82
C PRO A 206 3.07 40.67 -3.98
N GLU A 207 1.75 40.78 -3.92
CA GLU A 207 0.78 39.71 -4.16
C GLU A 207 0.79 39.20 -5.60
N ASP A 208 0.53 37.90 -5.71
CA ASP A 208 -0.08 37.11 -6.79
C ASP A 208 0.36 37.33 -8.24
N GLN A 209 0.94 36.28 -8.86
CA GLN A 209 0.41 35.76 -10.13
C GLN A 209 0.50 34.23 -10.18
N SER A 210 -0.65 33.60 -9.99
CA SER A 210 -1.09 32.33 -10.59
C SER A 210 -0.21 31.76 -11.72
N THR A 211 0.24 30.51 -11.57
CA THR A 211 0.51 29.63 -12.71
C THR A 211 0.04 28.22 -12.37
N THR A 212 -1.12 27.87 -12.92
CA THR A 212 -1.69 26.54 -12.89
C THR A 212 -0.90 25.61 -13.82
N ALA A 213 0.06 24.85 -13.29
CA ALA A 213 0.62 23.70 -14.01
C ALA A 213 -0.25 22.46 -13.74
N LYS A 214 -1.20 22.19 -14.65
CA LYS A 214 -2.00 20.96 -14.65
C LYS A 214 -1.11 19.76 -15.03
N SER A 215 -0.65 18.98 -14.06
CA SER A 215 -0.11 17.64 -14.29
C SER A 215 -1.27 16.66 -14.56
N GLY A 216 -1.59 16.45 -15.83
CA GLY A 216 -2.73 15.69 -16.35
C GLY A 216 -2.66 14.16 -16.25
N TRP A 217 -2.07 13.60 -15.19
CA TRP A 217 -1.96 12.13 -15.01
C TRP A 217 -2.90 11.55 -13.94
N LEU A 218 -3.57 12.40 -13.15
CA LEU A 218 -4.39 12.02 -11.99
C LEU A 218 -5.86 11.64 -12.30
N ARG A 219 -6.20 11.18 -13.51
CA ARG A 219 -7.56 10.69 -13.81
C ARG A 219 -7.54 9.30 -14.42
N ARG A 220 -7.43 8.29 -13.56
CA ARG A 220 -8.06 6.97 -13.72
C ARG A 220 -8.34 6.42 -12.31
N ARG A 221 -9.57 6.62 -11.85
CA ARG A 221 -10.27 5.80 -10.86
C ARG A 221 -11.59 5.42 -11.49
#